data_AF-A0A7S0IT58-F1
#
_entry.id   AF-A0A7S0IT58-F1
#
_cell.length_a   1.000
_cell.length_b   1.000
_cell.length_c   1.000
_cell.angle_alpha   90.00
_cell.angle_beta   90.00
_cell.angle_gamma   90.00
#
_symmetry.space_group_name_H-M   'P 1'
#
loop_
_entity.id
_entity.type
_entity.pdbx_description
1 polymer ?
#
loop_
_entity_poly.entity_id
_entity_poly.type
_entity_poly.pdbx_seq_one_letter_code
_entity_poly.pdbx_strand_id
1 'polypeptide(L)'
;QLSAVLECADAAHGLNGQVVSDGGCSVPGDVAKAFGAGADFVMAGGMFAGHDESGGEVVVQANKKVKLFYGMSSSTAMQKHSGGVAEYRASEGKTVQVPYKGPVSATALDLLGGLRSACTYVGAAKLKELPKRTTFIRVSQQVNTAFGYATS
;
A
#
# COMPACT_ATOMS: atom_id res chain seq x y z
N GLN A 1 -1.94 -11.06 4.65
CA GLN A 1 -1.53 -9.71 5.13
C GLN A 1 -2.59 -9.10 6.04
N LEU A 2 -3.86 -8.98 5.63
CA LEU A 2 -4.91 -8.46 6.53
C LEU A 2 -5.02 -9.24 7.85
N SER A 3 -4.99 -10.57 7.81
CA SER A 3 -4.98 -11.42 9.02
C SER A 3 -3.76 -11.17 9.91
N ALA A 4 -2.58 -11.00 9.31
CA ALA A 4 -1.36 -10.68 10.05
C ALA A 4 -1.47 -9.33 10.78
N VAL A 5 -2.05 -8.31 10.14
CA VAL A 5 -2.31 -7.02 10.79
C VAL A 5 -3.28 -7.17 11.96
N LEU A 6 -4.38 -7.92 11.78
CA LEU A 6 -5.34 -8.20 12.85
C LEU A 6 -4.68 -8.85 14.07
N GLU A 7 -3.94 -9.94 13.84
CA GLU A 7 -3.27 -10.70 14.91
C GLU A 7 -2.17 -9.89 15.59
N CYS A 8 -1.34 -9.18 14.82
CA CYS A 8 -0.28 -8.33 15.37
C CYS A 8 -0.82 -7.12 16.13
N ALA A 9 -1.91 -6.50 15.66
CA ALA A 9 -2.53 -5.36 16.33
C ALA A 9 -3.12 -5.77 17.68
N ASP A 10 -3.84 -6.90 17.73
CA ASP A 10 -4.40 -7.45 18.97
C ASP A 10 -3.29 -7.70 20.02
N ALA A 11 -2.20 -8.34 19.60
CA ALA A 11 -1.05 -8.60 20.47
C ALA A 11 -0.30 -7.31 20.90
N ALA A 12 -0.02 -6.41 19.97
CA ALA A 12 0.79 -5.21 20.22
C ALA A 12 0.04 -4.18 21.07
N HIS A 13 -1.24 -3.95 20.79
CA HIS A 13 -2.04 -2.96 21.52
C HIS A 13 -2.25 -3.34 22.98
N GLY A 14 -2.29 -4.64 23.31
CA GLY A 14 -2.29 -5.14 24.69
C GLY A 14 -1.05 -4.75 25.50
N LEU A 15 0.06 -4.43 24.80
CA LEU A 15 1.33 -3.99 25.38
C LEU A 15 1.60 -2.49 25.20
N ASN A 16 0.60 -1.71 24.77
CA ASN A 16 0.76 -0.31 24.33
C ASN A 16 1.75 -0.12 23.16
N GLY A 17 2.02 -1.18 22.39
CA GLY A 17 2.76 -1.10 21.14
C GLY A 17 1.92 -0.50 20.02
N GLN A 18 2.58 -0.14 18.91
CA GLN A 18 1.93 0.33 17.68
C GLN A 18 2.27 -0.59 16.51
N VAL A 19 1.38 -0.68 15.53
CA VAL A 19 1.55 -1.54 14.36
C VAL A 19 1.58 -0.72 13.08
N VAL A 20 2.58 -1.03 12.24
CA VAL A 20 2.68 -0.53 10.86
C VAL A 20 2.27 -1.66 9.92
N SER A 21 1.19 -1.45 9.16
CA SER A 21 0.85 -2.34 8.04
C SER A 21 1.77 -2.00 6.87
N ASP A 22 2.67 -2.92 6.54
CA ASP A 22 3.62 -2.74 5.43
C ASP A 22 3.28 -3.63 4.24
N GLY A 23 3.10 -3.00 3.08
CA GLY A 23 2.89 -3.67 1.80
C GLY A 23 1.44 -4.07 1.50
N GLY A 24 1.23 -4.47 0.24
CA GLY A 24 -0.04 -5.01 -0.28
C GLY A 24 -1.19 -4.02 -0.48
N CYS A 25 -1.06 -2.77 -0.03
CA CYS A 25 -2.04 -1.72 -0.35
C CYS A 25 -1.85 -1.23 -1.79
N SER A 26 -2.92 -1.25 -2.58
CA SER A 26 -2.90 -0.83 -3.98
C SER A 26 -3.93 0.26 -4.29
N VAL A 27 -5.04 0.28 -3.55
CA VAL A 27 -6.13 1.25 -3.68
C VAL A 27 -6.50 1.82 -2.30
N PRO A 28 -7.15 3.00 -2.20
CA PRO A 28 -7.54 3.60 -0.91
C PRO A 28 -8.34 2.66 0.00
N GLY A 29 -9.18 1.79 -0.59
CA GLY A 29 -9.94 0.79 0.15
C GLY A 29 -9.06 -0.23 0.89
N ASP A 30 -7.87 -0.56 0.39
CA ASP A 30 -6.95 -1.46 1.08
C ASP A 30 -6.33 -0.78 2.31
N VAL A 31 -6.00 0.51 2.19
CA VAL A 31 -5.52 1.33 3.31
C VAL A 31 -6.58 1.45 4.39
N ALA A 32 -7.84 1.65 4.00
CA ALA A 32 -8.97 1.66 4.94
C ALA A 32 -9.13 0.30 5.65
N LYS A 33 -8.98 -0.82 4.94
CA LYS A 33 -8.99 -2.16 5.56
C LYS A 33 -7.82 -2.36 6.52
N ALA A 34 -6.63 -1.86 6.21
CA ALA A 34 -5.48 -1.95 7.11
C ALA A 34 -5.75 -1.22 8.44
N PHE A 35 -6.28 0.00 8.38
CA PHE A 35 -6.71 0.72 9.59
C PHE A 35 -7.88 0.02 10.29
N GLY A 36 -8.87 -0.49 9.55
CA GLY A 36 -9.97 -1.28 10.11
C GLY A 36 -9.50 -2.58 10.77
N ALA A 37 -8.36 -3.13 10.35
CA ALA A 37 -7.72 -4.30 10.94
C ALA A 37 -6.88 -3.98 12.19
N GLY A 38 -6.74 -2.72 12.59
CA GLY A 38 -5.99 -2.34 13.78
C GLY A 38 -4.60 -1.74 13.52
N ALA A 39 -4.21 -1.49 12.28
CA ALA A 39 -2.96 -0.76 12.02
C ALA A 39 -3.02 0.68 12.58
N ASP A 40 -1.92 1.16 13.15
CA ASP A 40 -1.74 2.57 13.54
C ASP A 40 -1.17 3.40 12.39
N PHE A 41 -0.36 2.76 11.53
CA PHE A 41 0.25 3.35 10.36
C PHE A 41 0.19 2.40 9.17
N VAL A 42 0.24 2.95 7.96
CA VAL A 42 0.32 2.17 6.72
C VAL A 42 1.53 2.63 5.91
N MET A 43 2.40 1.69 5.54
CA MET A 43 3.53 1.92 4.65
C MET A 43 3.16 1.43 3.24
N ALA A 44 3.28 2.32 2.25
CA ALA A 44 2.80 2.06 0.89
C ALA A 44 3.82 2.43 -0.19
N GLY A 45 4.85 1.60 -0.38
CA GLY A 45 5.88 1.86 -1.42
C GLY A 45 5.32 1.85 -2.84
N GLY A 46 4.61 0.79 -3.23
CA GLY A 46 4.11 0.63 -4.60
C GLY A 46 3.08 1.67 -5.03
N MET A 47 2.30 2.22 -4.09
CA MET A 47 1.32 3.28 -4.38
C MET A 47 2.02 4.57 -4.82
N PHE A 48 3.15 4.90 -4.18
CA PHE A 48 3.91 6.13 -4.41
C PHE A 48 5.08 5.99 -5.40
N ALA A 49 5.39 4.77 -5.85
CA ALA A 49 6.53 4.49 -6.72
C ALA A 49 6.50 5.23 -8.07
N GLY A 50 5.30 5.55 -8.60
CA GLY A 50 5.11 6.14 -9.92
C GLY A 50 5.08 7.67 -9.97
N HIS A 51 5.32 8.36 -8.85
CA HIS A 51 5.12 9.80 -8.74
C HIS A 51 6.39 10.62 -8.97
N ASP A 52 6.26 11.93 -9.21
CA ASP A 52 7.39 12.84 -9.46
C ASP A 52 8.40 12.84 -8.31
N GLU A 53 7.91 12.76 -7.08
CA GLU A 53 8.68 12.81 -5.84
C GLU A 53 9.37 11.47 -5.50
N SER A 54 9.02 10.39 -6.19
CA SER A 54 9.68 9.10 -6.01
C SER A 54 11.04 9.07 -6.70
N GLY A 55 11.95 8.22 -6.21
CA GLY A 55 13.19 7.91 -6.95
C GLY A 55 12.92 7.19 -8.27
N GLY A 56 13.95 7.05 -9.10
CA GLY A 56 13.89 6.32 -10.36
C GLY A 56 13.58 7.20 -11.57
N GLU A 57 14.04 6.76 -12.74
CA GLU A 57 13.93 7.50 -13.99
C GLU A 57 12.57 7.29 -14.65
N VAL A 58 12.04 8.36 -15.24
CA VAL A 58 10.85 8.30 -16.11
C VAL A 58 11.32 7.90 -17.51
N VAL A 59 10.86 6.75 -17.98
CA VAL A 59 11.14 6.25 -19.33
C VAL A 59 9.84 6.18 -20.13
N VAL A 60 9.94 6.36 -21.45
CA VAL A 60 8.82 6.19 -22.36
C VAL A 60 8.90 4.80 -22.95
N GLN A 61 7.89 3.96 -22.69
CA GLN A 61 7.78 2.63 -23.24
C GLN A 61 6.40 2.45 -23.88
N ALA A 62 6.34 1.98 -25.12
CA ALA A 62 5.09 1.78 -25.86
C ALA A 62 4.16 3.01 -25.82
N ASN A 63 4.75 4.21 -26.00
CA ASN A 63 4.06 5.51 -25.94
C ASN A 63 3.41 5.85 -24.59
N LYS A 64 3.78 5.17 -23.51
CA LYS A 64 3.36 5.45 -22.13
C LYS A 64 4.57 5.83 -21.27
N LYS A 65 4.39 6.81 -20.38
CA LYS A 65 5.38 7.14 -19.36
C LYS A 65 5.32 6.12 -18.23
N VAL A 66 6.46 5.56 -17.87
CA VAL A 66 6.61 4.63 -16.74
C VAL A 66 7.82 5.04 -15.91
N LYS A 67 7.82 4.70 -14.62
CA LYS A 67 9.00 4.84 -13.74
C LYS A 67 9.58 3.48 -13.42
N LEU A 68 10.91 3.42 -13.35
CA LEU A 68 11.62 2.24 -12.88
C LEU A 68 11.59 2.18 -11.35
N PHE A 69 10.91 1.18 -10.80
CA PHE A 69 10.83 0.92 -9.36
C PHE A 69 11.52 -0.39 -9.02
N TYR A 70 12.34 -0.40 -7.99
CA TYR A 70 13.00 -1.60 -7.52
C TYR A 70 12.84 -1.73 -6.01
N GLY A 71 12.49 -2.94 -5.54
CA GLY A 71 12.51 -3.23 -4.10
C GLY A 71 13.95 -3.25 -3.57
N MET A 72 14.14 -2.93 -2.29
CA MET A 72 15.48 -2.93 -1.68
C MET A 72 16.18 -4.29 -1.72
N SER A 73 15.43 -5.38 -1.87
CA SER A 73 15.96 -6.74 -2.04
C SER A 73 16.23 -7.12 -3.51
N SER A 74 16.16 -6.19 -4.46
CA SER A 74 16.43 -6.49 -5.88
C SER A 74 17.92 -6.42 -6.20
N SER A 75 18.33 -7.16 -7.23
CA SER A 75 19.69 -7.07 -7.78
C SER A 75 20.12 -5.65 -8.13
N THR A 76 19.19 -4.81 -8.61
CA THR A 76 19.44 -3.39 -8.90
C THR A 76 19.68 -2.57 -7.64
N ALA A 77 18.95 -2.82 -6.54
CA ALA A 77 19.19 -2.17 -5.25
C ALA A 77 20.55 -2.57 -4.67
N MET A 78 20.87 -3.86 -4.74
CA MET A 78 22.11 -4.46 -4.25
C MET A 78 23.35 -3.98 -5.00
N GLN A 79 23.24 -3.66 -6.30
CA GLN A 79 24.34 -3.06 -7.07
C GLN A 79 24.50 -1.55 -6.81
N LYS A 80 23.40 -0.82 -6.57
CA LYS A 80 23.43 0.64 -6.35
C LYS A 80 23.89 1.07 -4.96
N HIS A 81 23.65 0.27 -3.93
CA HIS A 81 23.96 0.61 -2.54
C HIS A 81 25.13 -0.25 -2.06
N SER A 82 26.35 0.18 -2.37
CA SER A 82 27.58 -0.56 -2.09
C SER A 82 27.80 -0.81 -0.60
N GLY A 83 27.71 -2.08 -0.21
CA GLY A 83 28.20 -2.64 1.04
C GLY A 83 28.21 -4.16 0.87
N GLY A 84 29.38 -4.73 0.57
CA GLY A 84 29.62 -6.12 0.16
C GLY A 84 28.54 -7.14 0.54
N VAL A 85 28.02 -7.85 -0.46
CA VAL A 85 27.04 -8.92 -0.26
C VAL A 85 27.75 -10.14 0.33
N ALA A 86 27.28 -10.62 1.48
CA ALA A 86 27.56 -11.98 1.89
C ALA A 86 26.83 -12.94 0.94
N GLU A 87 27.55 -13.90 0.33
CA GLU A 87 27.08 -14.81 -0.74
C GLU A 87 25.75 -15.54 -0.47
N TYR A 88 25.25 -15.54 0.77
CA TYR A 88 24.05 -16.25 1.18
C TYR A 88 22.72 -15.51 0.95
N ARG A 89 22.70 -14.23 0.54
CA ARG A 89 21.43 -13.50 0.30
C ARG A 89 20.85 -13.80 -1.07
N ALA A 90 19.74 -14.55 -1.11
CA ALA A 90 18.95 -14.73 -2.33
C ALA A 90 18.32 -13.40 -2.77
N SER A 91 18.36 -13.11 -4.08
CA SER A 91 17.70 -11.93 -4.66
C SER A 91 16.18 -12.13 -4.72
N GLU A 92 15.47 -11.76 -3.66
CA GLU A 92 14.01 -11.87 -3.60
C GLU A 92 13.26 -10.70 -4.28
N GLY A 93 13.93 -9.57 -4.53
CA GLY A 93 13.32 -8.39 -5.13
C GLY A 93 13.37 -8.39 -6.66
N LYS A 94 12.28 -7.94 -7.29
CA LYS A 94 12.23 -7.67 -8.74
C LYS A 94 12.31 -6.17 -9.01
N THR A 95 12.97 -5.81 -10.11
CA THR A 95 12.85 -4.48 -10.70
C THR A 95 11.63 -4.48 -11.60
N VAL A 96 10.70 -3.58 -11.35
CA VAL A 96 9.41 -3.49 -12.02
C VAL A 96 9.21 -2.10 -12.62
N GLN A 97 8.48 -2.05 -13.72
CA GLN A 97 8.06 -0.80 -14.32
C GLN A 97 6.68 -0.45 -13.80
N VAL A 98 6.54 0.73 -13.21
CA VAL A 98 5.25 1.23 -12.70
C VAL A 98 4.75 2.36 -13.60
N PRO A 99 3.43 2.47 -13.84
CA PRO A 99 2.89 3.61 -14.57
C PRO A 99 3.28 4.93 -13.92
N TYR A 100 3.63 5.93 -14.73
CA TYR A 100 3.83 7.29 -14.26
C TYR A 100 2.51 7.91 -13.82
N LYS A 101 2.48 8.53 -12.63
CA LYS A 101 1.27 9.06 -11.97
C LYS A 101 1.29 10.57 -11.76
N GLY A 102 2.37 11.28 -12.10
CA GLY A 102 2.51 12.71 -11.85
C GLY A 102 2.79 13.03 -10.38
N PRO A 103 2.38 14.21 -9.87
CA PRO A 103 2.63 14.63 -8.49
C PRO A 103 1.93 13.75 -7.45
N VAL A 104 2.60 13.46 -6.33
CA VAL A 104 2.06 12.60 -5.25
C VAL A 104 0.83 13.18 -4.56
N SER A 105 0.67 14.51 -4.62
CA SER A 105 -0.44 15.24 -4.00
C SER A 105 -1.81 14.70 -4.43
N ALA A 106 -1.97 14.32 -5.70
CA ALA A 106 -3.22 13.76 -6.21
C ALA A 106 -3.56 12.41 -5.54
N THR A 107 -2.58 11.50 -5.42
CA THR A 107 -2.78 10.22 -4.75
C THR A 107 -2.95 10.38 -3.23
N ALA A 108 -2.26 11.34 -2.61
CA ALA A 108 -2.47 11.63 -1.19
C ALA A 108 -3.91 12.14 -0.92
N LEU A 109 -4.44 13.01 -1.77
CA LEU A 109 -5.83 13.47 -1.67
C LEU A 109 -6.83 12.34 -1.90
N ASP A 110 -6.59 11.45 -2.87
CA ASP A 110 -7.43 10.27 -3.12
C ASP A 110 -7.45 9.31 -1.91
N LEU A 111 -6.28 9.03 -1.32
CA LEU A 111 -6.16 8.26 -0.08
C LEU A 111 -6.95 8.90 1.08
N LEU A 112 -6.79 10.21 1.28
CA LEU A 112 -7.52 10.95 2.30
C LEU A 112 -9.03 10.93 2.06
N GLY A 113 -9.47 11.06 0.80
CA GLY A 113 -10.86 10.95 0.39
C GLY A 113 -11.44 9.57 0.71
N GLY A 114 -10.77 8.51 0.26
CA GLY A 114 -11.20 7.13 0.51
C GLY A 114 -11.26 6.77 2.00
N LEU A 115 -10.30 7.23 2.80
CA LEU A 115 -10.32 7.03 4.25
C LEU A 115 -11.46 7.78 4.93
N ARG A 116 -11.75 9.02 4.52
CA ARG A 116 -12.89 9.79 5.03
C ARG A 116 -14.21 9.11 4.68
N SER A 117 -14.38 8.66 3.45
CA SER A 117 -15.56 7.91 3.02
C SER A 117 -15.73 6.63 3.84
N ALA A 118 -14.65 5.86 4.03
CA ALA A 118 -14.70 4.66 4.87
C ALA A 118 -15.12 4.98 6.31
N CYS A 119 -14.56 6.04 6.91
CA CYS A 119 -14.97 6.51 8.24
C CYS A 119 -16.47 6.84 8.30
N THR A 120 -17.01 7.54 7.30
CA THR A 120 -18.44 7.84 7.22
C THR A 120 -19.29 6.58 7.15
N TYR A 121 -18.92 5.60 6.32
CA TYR A 121 -19.69 4.35 6.17
C TYR A 121 -19.72 3.49 7.44
N VAL A 122 -18.63 3.46 8.21
CA VAL A 122 -18.57 2.71 9.48
C VAL A 122 -18.97 3.56 10.69
N GLY A 123 -19.34 4.82 10.48
CA GLY A 123 -19.70 5.77 11.54
C GLY A 123 -18.55 6.12 12.49
N ALA A 124 -17.31 6.12 12.02
CA ALA A 124 -16.13 6.53 12.81
C ALA A 124 -15.88 8.05 12.67
N ALA A 125 -15.77 8.76 13.79
CA ALA A 125 -15.44 10.21 13.78
C ALA A 125 -13.93 10.46 13.68
N LYS A 126 -13.12 9.46 14.07
CA LYS A 126 -11.66 9.51 14.06
C LYS A 126 -11.11 8.21 13.49
N LEU A 127 -9.95 8.28 12.87
CA LEU A 127 -9.29 7.10 12.31
C LEU A 127 -9.06 5.99 13.35
N LYS A 128 -8.72 6.37 14.59
CA LYS A 128 -8.52 5.45 15.73
C LYS A 128 -9.78 4.66 16.14
N GLU A 129 -10.95 5.07 15.68
CA GLU A 129 -12.21 4.37 15.96
C GLU A 129 -12.51 3.26 14.95
N LEU A 130 -11.88 3.28 13.76
CA LEU A 130 -12.10 2.27 12.71
C LEU A 130 -11.92 0.83 13.22
N PRO A 131 -10.83 0.46 13.92
CA PRO A 131 -10.65 -0.91 14.40
C PRO A 131 -11.81 -1.40 15.28
N LYS A 132 -12.42 -0.51 16.07
CA LYS A 132 -13.48 -0.85 17.02
C LYS A 132 -14.88 -0.85 16.40
N ARG A 133 -15.06 -0.20 15.25
CA ARG A 133 -16.35 -0.03 14.57
C ARG A 133 -16.48 -0.86 13.29
N THR A 134 -15.40 -1.52 12.86
CA THR A 134 -15.38 -2.27 11.60
C THR A 134 -15.61 -3.75 11.85
N THR A 135 -16.57 -4.34 11.15
CA THR A 135 -16.73 -5.79 11.04
C THR A 135 -16.43 -6.20 9.61
N PHE A 136 -15.48 -7.11 9.43
CA PHE A 136 -15.14 -7.63 8.11
C PHE A 136 -16.08 -8.75 7.68
N ILE A 137 -16.52 -8.69 6.43
CA ILE A 137 -17.26 -9.76 5.77
C ILE A 137 -16.35 -10.36 4.70
N ARG A 138 -16.13 -11.68 4.77
CA ARG A 138 -15.36 -12.40 3.75
C ARG A 138 -16.23 -12.59 2.52
N VAL A 139 -15.74 -12.12 1.38
CA VAL A 139 -16.36 -12.31 0.06
C VAL A 139 -15.56 -13.32 -0.77
N SER A 140 -16.21 -14.01 -1.70
CA SER A 140 -15.54 -14.97 -2.60
C SER A 140 -14.76 -14.28 -3.72
N GLN A 141 -15.22 -13.12 -4.18
CA GLN A 141 -14.56 -12.28 -5.17
C GLN A 141 -14.55 -10.82 -4.72
N GLN A 142 -13.45 -10.13 -4.99
CA GLN A 142 -13.25 -8.74 -4.58
C GLN A 142 -13.91 -7.75 -5.56
N VAL A 143 -14.11 -8.16 -6.81
CA VAL A 143 -14.71 -7.36 -7.88
C VAL A 143 -16.18 -7.72 -8.01
N ASN A 144 -17.05 -6.73 -7.95
CA ASN A 144 -18.45 -6.89 -8.29
C ASN A 144 -18.61 -6.79 -9.82
N THR A 145 -18.73 -7.94 -10.50
CA THR A 145 -18.90 -8.00 -11.96
C THR A 145 -20.32 -7.65 -12.41
N ALA A 146 -21.29 -7.51 -11.49
CA ALA A 146 -22.66 -7.14 -11.84
C ALA A 146 -22.83 -5.64 -12.09
N PHE A 147 -22.00 -4.80 -11.47
CA PHE A 147 -22.05 -3.33 -11.60
C PHE A 147 -20.71 -2.68 -11.99
N GLY A 148 -19.63 -3.46 -12.12
CA GLY A 148 -18.24 -2.96 -12.13
C GLY A 148 -17.62 -2.58 -13.47
N TYR A 149 -18.33 -2.65 -14.60
CA TYR A 149 -17.84 -2.10 -15.87
C TYR A 149 -18.25 -0.64 -16.02
N ALA A 150 -17.77 0.23 -15.14
CA ALA A 150 -17.74 1.66 -15.45
C ALA A 150 -16.57 1.87 -16.44
N THR A 151 -16.93 2.01 -17.71
CA THR A 151 -16.00 2.42 -18.77
C THR A 151 -15.68 3.90 -18.59
N SER A 152 -14.40 4.21 -18.37
CA SER A 152 -13.79 5.51 -18.68
C SER A 152 -12.28 5.38 -18.71
#